data_AF-A0A183IX40-F1
#
_entry.id   AF-A0A183IX40-F1
#
_cell.length_a   1.000
_cell.length_b   1.000
_cell.length_c   1.000
_cell.angle_alpha   90.00
_cell.angle_beta   90.00
_cell.angle_gamma   90.00
#
_symmetry.space_group_name_H-M   'P 1'
#
loop_
_entity.id
_entity.type
_entity.pdbx_description
1 polymer ?
#
loop_
_entity_poly.entity_id
_entity_poly.type
_entity_poly.pdbx_seq_one_letter_code
_entity_poly.pdbx_strand_id
1 'polypeptide(L)'
;IYVVGGYDGTSRQKAVIRYDPRVGQWQSVEPMINPRSNFGIAVIDNDQILVAGGYNGVTTVALCELYEPRVECWQRLPPMRISRSALYCASIKGVPNIDDFIDKASRIACPSQIPWNR
;
A
#
# COMPACT_ATOMS: atom_id res chain seq x y z
N ILE A 1 14.65 -1.57 -3.86
CA ILE A 1 14.07 -0.24 -3.47
C ILE A 1 12.72 -0.12 -4.16
N TYR A 2 11.69 0.40 -3.49
CA TYR A 2 10.38 0.66 -4.10
C TYR A 2 10.10 2.16 -4.11
N VAL A 3 9.57 2.66 -5.23
CA VAL A 3 8.98 3.98 -5.35
C VAL A 3 7.50 3.77 -5.62
N VAL A 4 6.65 4.34 -4.76
CA VAL A 4 5.22 4.05 -4.69
C VAL A 4 4.47 5.37 -4.84
N GLY A 5 3.54 5.44 -5.80
CA GLY A 5 2.64 6.59 -5.98
C GLY A 5 3.37 7.92 -6.20
N GLY A 6 2.81 9.00 -5.65
CA GLY A 6 3.39 10.34 -5.74
C GLY A 6 2.61 11.27 -6.67
N TYR A 7 3.25 12.35 -7.12
CA TYR A 7 2.68 13.37 -8.00
C TYR A 7 3.71 13.74 -9.07
N ASP A 8 3.31 13.66 -10.33
CA ASP A 8 4.17 13.91 -11.51
C ASP A 8 4.09 15.35 -12.03
N GLY A 9 3.47 16.26 -11.26
CA GLY A 9 3.16 17.63 -11.69
C GLY A 9 1.80 17.78 -12.38
N THR A 10 1.14 16.69 -12.75
CA THR A 10 -0.18 16.70 -13.41
C THR A 10 -1.21 15.88 -12.63
N SER A 11 -0.88 14.64 -12.26
CA SER A 11 -1.80 13.67 -11.69
C SER A 11 -1.17 12.87 -10.55
N ARG A 12 -2.02 12.39 -9.64
CA ARG A 12 -1.59 11.54 -8.52
C ARG A 12 -1.36 10.15 -9.08
N GLN A 13 -0.22 9.58 -8.74
CA GLN A 13 0.21 8.30 -9.29
C GLN A 13 -0.29 7.15 -8.41
N LYS A 14 -0.63 6.05 -9.08
CA LYS A 14 -0.76 4.73 -8.46
C LYS A 14 0.38 3.80 -8.85
N ALA A 15 1.24 4.23 -9.77
CA ALA A 15 2.36 3.44 -10.28
C ALA A 15 3.31 3.06 -9.14
N VAL A 16 3.89 1.87 -9.29
CA VAL A 16 4.91 1.35 -8.39
C VAL A 16 6.05 0.83 -9.23
N ILE A 17 7.26 1.30 -8.93
CA ILE A 17 8.48 0.82 -9.58
C ILE A 17 9.46 0.31 -8.53
N ARG A 18 10.15 -0.78 -8.88
CA ARG A 18 11.15 -1.43 -8.05
C ARG A 18 12.51 -1.35 -8.73
N TYR A 19 13.52 -0.93 -7.99
CA TYR A 19 14.91 -1.06 -8.41
C TYR A 19 15.48 -2.41 -7.94
N ASP A 20 15.96 -3.21 -8.89
CA ASP A 20 16.73 -4.43 -8.62
C ASP A 20 18.24 -4.15 -8.76
N PRO A 21 19.00 -4.11 -7.65
CA PRO A 21 20.43 -3.80 -7.69
C PRO A 21 21.28 -4.87 -8.37
N ARG A 22 20.76 -6.10 -8.57
CA ARG A 22 21.51 -7.19 -9.21
C ARG A 22 21.66 -6.98 -10.71
N VAL A 23 20.64 -6.39 -11.33
CA VAL A 23 20.62 -6.05 -12.76
C VAL A 23 20.80 -4.54 -13.00
N GLY A 24 20.73 -3.73 -11.94
CA GLY A 24 20.91 -2.29 -12.01
C GLY A 24 19.78 -1.56 -12.73
N GLN A 25 18.56 -2.10 -12.72
CA GLN A 25 17.43 -1.58 -13.50
C GLN A 25 16.20 -1.31 -12.62
N TRP A 26 15.40 -0.35 -13.07
CA TRP A 26 14.04 -0.12 -12.56
C TRP A 26 13.05 -0.98 -13.35
N GLN A 27 12.08 -1.55 -12.63
CA GLN A 27 11.02 -2.39 -13.20
C GLN A 27 9.67 -1.94 -12.66
N SER A 28 8.68 -1.84 -13.53
CA SER A 28 7.29 -1.67 -13.09
C SER A 28 6.81 -2.94 -12.40
N VAL A 29 6.08 -2.78 -11.31
CA VAL A 29 5.35 -3.85 -10.62
C VAL A 29 3.87 -3.48 -10.55
N GLU A 30 3.04 -4.37 -9.98
CA GLU A 30 1.61 -4.11 -9.85
C GLU A 30 1.33 -2.75 -9.19
N PRO A 31 0.55 -1.86 -9.84
CA PRO A 31 0.22 -0.56 -9.27
C PRO A 31 -0.72 -0.68 -8.08
N MET A 32 -0.70 0.32 -7.20
CA MET A 32 -1.73 0.46 -6.16
C MET A 32 -3.13 0.48 -6.78
N ILE A 33 -4.13 0.16 -5.97
CA ILE A 33 -5.54 0.20 -6.35
C ILE A 33 -5.98 1.66 -6.56
N ASN A 34 -5.55 2.57 -5.68
CA ASN A 34 -5.93 3.98 -5.74
C ASN A 34 -4.73 4.91 -5.95
N PRO A 35 -4.81 5.91 -6.85
CA PRO A 35 -3.78 6.93 -6.99
C PRO A 35 -3.71 7.80 -5.74
N ARG A 36 -2.49 8.11 -5.29
CA ARG A 36 -2.28 8.91 -4.08
C ARG A 36 -0.89 9.54 -4.01
N SER A 37 -0.83 10.72 -3.41
CA SER A 37 0.40 11.34 -2.90
C SER A 37 0.23 11.67 -1.40
N ASN A 38 1.33 12.02 -0.72
CA ASN A 38 1.32 12.44 0.70
C ASN A 38 0.68 11.41 1.64
N PHE A 39 0.79 10.13 1.34
CA PHE A 39 0.32 9.03 2.17
C PHE A 39 1.45 8.54 3.09
N GLY A 40 1.10 7.84 4.16
CA GLY A 40 2.07 7.14 4.98
C GLY A 40 2.37 5.76 4.41
N ILE A 41 3.63 5.34 4.47
CA ILE A 41 4.11 4.04 3.98
C ILE A 41 4.99 3.38 5.04
N ALA A 42 4.84 2.07 5.23
CA ALA A 42 5.71 1.29 6.12
C ALA A 42 5.89 -0.13 5.58
N VAL A 43 7.06 -0.72 5.87
CA VAL A 43 7.29 -2.15 5.72
C VAL A 43 6.89 -2.83 7.03
N ILE A 44 6.07 -3.86 6.92
CA ILE A 44 5.58 -4.66 8.04
C ILE A 44 6.12 -6.10 7.94
N ASP A 45 5.60 -7.01 8.75
CA ASP A 45 6.02 -8.41 8.73
C ASP A 45 5.86 -9.05 7.34
N ASN A 46 6.70 -10.05 7.05
CA ASN A 46 6.79 -10.72 5.74
C ASN A 46 7.17 -9.81 4.55
N ASP A 47 7.86 -8.70 4.81
CA ASP A 47 8.31 -7.73 3.80
C ASP A 47 7.16 -7.06 3.03
N GLN A 48 5.95 -7.11 3.56
CA GLN A 48 4.77 -6.49 2.95
C GLN A 48 4.83 -4.96 3.10
N ILE A 49 4.29 -4.25 2.11
CA ILE A 49 4.28 -2.78 2.09
C ILE A 49 2.86 -2.30 2.38
N LEU A 50 2.67 -1.62 3.50
CA LEU A 50 1.41 -0.98 3.86
C LEU A 50 1.43 0.50 3.45
N VAL A 51 0.37 0.95 2.81
CA VAL A 51 0.11 2.37 2.53
C VAL A 51 -1.19 2.81 3.20
N ALA A 52 -1.20 3.99 3.79
CA ALA A 52 -2.34 4.53 4.51
C ALA A 52 -2.60 6.01 4.18
N GLY A 53 -3.86 6.31 3.89
CA GLY A 53 -4.34 7.67 3.62
C GLY A 53 -3.72 8.29 2.37
N GLY A 54 -3.48 9.60 2.43
CA GLY A 54 -2.98 10.41 1.33
C GLY A 54 -4.05 11.26 0.66
N TYR A 55 -3.67 11.89 -0.45
CA TYR A 55 -4.54 12.71 -1.29
C TYR A 55 -4.63 12.08 -2.68
N ASN A 56 -5.84 11.79 -3.16
CA ASN A 56 -6.05 11.04 -4.40
C ASN A 56 -6.15 11.92 -5.67
N GLY A 57 -6.00 13.24 -5.53
CA GLY A 57 -6.24 14.20 -6.61
C GLY A 57 -7.48 15.05 -6.39
N VAL A 58 -8.45 14.55 -5.62
CA VAL A 58 -9.73 15.23 -5.35
C VAL A 58 -9.90 15.50 -3.86
N THR A 59 -9.60 14.51 -3.01
CA THR A 59 -9.81 14.61 -1.56
C THR A 59 -8.74 13.86 -0.79
N THR A 60 -8.61 14.22 0.50
CA THR A 60 -7.85 13.43 1.46
C THR A 60 -8.63 12.17 1.79
N VAL A 61 -7.98 11.02 1.67
CA VAL A 61 -8.61 9.71 1.85
C VAL A 61 -8.13 9.04 3.14
N ALA A 62 -8.95 8.12 3.62
CA ALA A 62 -8.62 7.25 4.75
C ALA A 62 -8.23 5.82 4.31
N LEU A 63 -8.18 5.55 3.00
CA LEU A 63 -7.99 4.23 2.44
C LEU A 63 -6.62 3.64 2.80
N CYS A 64 -6.60 2.35 3.12
CA CYS A 64 -5.39 1.57 3.37
C CYS A 64 -5.26 0.44 2.35
N GLU A 65 -4.04 0.17 1.91
CA GLU A 65 -3.73 -0.95 1.01
C GLU A 65 -2.45 -1.65 1.45
N LEU A 66 -2.36 -2.93 1.13
CA LEU A 66 -1.22 -3.78 1.45
C LEU A 66 -0.71 -4.44 0.18
N TYR A 67 0.59 -4.35 -0.06
CA TYR A 67 1.26 -5.04 -1.15
C TYR A 67 1.98 -6.28 -0.63
N GLU A 68 1.73 -7.42 -1.27
CA GLU A 68 2.44 -8.67 -1.07
C GLU A 68 3.45 -8.88 -2.22
N PRO A 69 4.76 -8.68 -1.98
CA PRO A 69 5.78 -8.82 -3.04
C PRO A 69 5.88 -10.23 -3.63
N ARG A 70 5.50 -11.29 -2.89
CA ARG A 70 5.64 -12.68 -3.35
C ARG A 70 4.67 -13.04 -4.46
N VAL A 71 3.48 -12.46 -4.45
CA VAL A 71 2.46 -12.63 -5.50
C VAL A 71 2.25 -11.36 -6.32
N GLU A 72 3.10 -10.36 -6.10
CA GLU A 72 3.08 -9.03 -6.72
C GLU A 72 1.66 -8.44 -6.82
N CYS A 73 0.98 -8.29 -5.68
CA CYS A 73 -0.39 -7.82 -5.71
C CYS A 73 -0.76 -6.91 -4.54
N TRP A 74 -1.80 -6.09 -4.75
CA TRP A 74 -2.36 -5.19 -3.75
C TRP A 74 -3.71 -5.69 -3.23
N GLN A 75 -3.87 -5.63 -1.92
CA GLN A 75 -5.11 -5.90 -1.21
C GLN A 75 -5.63 -4.62 -0.55
N ARG A 76 -6.96 -4.43 -0.59
CA ARG A 76 -7.61 -3.38 0.22
C ARG A 76 -7.57 -3.79 1.69
N LEU A 77 -7.27 -2.85 2.57
CA LEU A 77 -7.44 -3.02 4.01
C LEU A 77 -8.61 -2.15 4.51
N PRO A 78 -9.14 -2.42 5.71
CA PRO A 78 -10.07 -1.50 6.37
C PRO A 78 -9.48 -0.07 6.41
N PRO A 79 -10.27 0.96 6.09
CA PRO A 79 -9.78 2.34 6.11
C PRO A 79 -9.51 2.82 7.54
N MET A 80 -8.67 3.85 7.67
CA MET A 80 -8.56 4.61 8.91
C MET A 80 -9.90 5.27 9.26
N ARG A 81 -10.12 5.55 10.55
CA ARG A 81 -11.33 6.28 10.99
C ARG A 81 -11.37 7.74 10.52
N ILE A 82 -10.20 8.32 10.26
CA ILE A 82 -10.06 9.73 9.88
C ILE A 82 -9.17 9.80 8.64
N SER A 83 -9.63 10.54 7.63
CA SER A 83 -8.82 10.86 6.45
C SER A 83 -7.59 11.67 6.85
N ARG A 84 -6.40 11.23 6.44
CA ARG A 84 -5.13 11.88 6.76
C ARG A 84 -4.28 11.97 5.50
N SER A 85 -3.65 13.13 5.27
CA SER A 85 -2.56 13.31 4.31
C SER A 85 -1.37 13.96 5.02
N ALA A 86 -0.21 13.93 4.37
CA ALA A 86 1.06 14.40 4.93
C ALA A 86 1.40 13.72 6.28
N LEU A 87 1.08 12.42 6.38
CA LEU A 87 1.39 11.59 7.55
C LEU A 87 2.64 10.75 7.34
N TYR A 88 3.18 10.25 8.45
CA TYR A 88 4.23 9.22 8.48
C TYR A 88 3.67 7.94 9.10
N CYS A 89 4.11 6.78 8.60
CA CYS A 89 3.80 5.49 9.20
C CYS A 89 5.06 4.93 9.87
N ALA A 90 4.91 4.41 11.08
CA ALA A 90 5.95 3.69 11.79
C ALA A 90 5.45 2.27 12.09
N SER A 91 6.31 1.26 11.88
CA SER A 91 6.05 -0.11 12.33
C SER A 91 6.67 -0.33 13.70
N ILE A 92 5.90 -0.89 14.63
CA ILE A 92 6.34 -1.21 15.99
C ILE A 92 6.26 -2.72 16.15
N LYS A 93 7.40 -3.36 16.42
CA LYS A 93 7.46 -4.81 16.61
C LYS A 93 6.80 -5.24 17.92
N GLY A 94 6.23 -6.44 17.93
CA GLY A 94 5.67 -7.05 19.13
C GLY A 94 4.28 -6.54 19.53
N VAL A 95 3.63 -5.72 18.70
CA VAL A 95 2.23 -5.34 18.88
C VAL A 95 1.39 -6.27 17.99
N PRO A 96 0.41 -7.00 18.54
CA PRO A 96 -0.35 -8.01 17.79
C PRO A 96 -1.38 -7.42 16.83
N ASN A 97 -1.53 -6.09 16.78
CA ASN A 97 -2.58 -5.42 16.06
C ASN A 97 -2.49 -5.58 14.53
N ILE A 98 -1.30 -5.84 13.97
CA ILE A 98 -1.17 -6.00 12.51
C ILE A 98 -1.89 -7.26 12.00
N ASP A 99 -1.90 -8.34 12.80
CA ASP A 99 -2.62 -9.56 12.49
C ASP A 99 -4.14 -9.37 12.52
N ASP A 100 -4.65 -8.35 13.22
CA ASP A 100 -6.08 -8.01 13.25
C ASP A 100 -6.54 -7.31 11.95
N PHE A 101 -5.62 -6.61 11.27
CA PHE A 101 -5.90 -5.95 9.98
C PHE A 101 -5.73 -6.88 8.79
N ILE A 102 -4.83 -7.86 8.93
CA ILE A 102 -4.51 -8.83 7.88
C ILE A 102 -5.33 -10.08 8.17
N ASP A 103 -6.52 -10.18 7.57
CA ASP A 103 -7.34 -11.39 7.68
C ASP A 103 -6.48 -12.62 7.33
N LYS A 104 -6.38 -13.59 8.25
CA LYS A 104 -5.63 -14.84 8.04
C LYS A 104 -6.13 -15.59 6.80
N ALA A 105 -7.38 -15.40 6.39
CA ALA A 105 -7.93 -15.97 5.16
C ALA A 105 -7.43 -15.27 3.89
N SER A 106 -6.98 -14.01 3.97
CA SER A 106 -6.40 -13.26 2.85
C SER A 106 -4.91 -13.53 2.61
N ARG A 107 -4.28 -14.35 3.47
CA ARG A 107 -2.93 -14.91 3.23
C ARG A 107 -2.89 -15.87 2.03
N ILE A 108 -4.05 -16.22 1.47
CA ILE A 108 -4.17 -17.02 0.26
C ILE A 108 -4.96 -16.22 -0.79
N ALA A 109 -4.28 -15.96 -1.91
CA ALA A 109 -4.80 -15.64 -3.23
C ALA A 109 -5.05 -14.15 -3.57
N CYS A 110 -4.11 -13.57 -4.33
CA CYS A 110 -4.48 -12.64 -5.39
C CYS A 110 -4.76 -13.41 -6.68
N PRO A 111 -6.04 -13.70 -6.89
CA PRO A 111 -6.70 -13.26 -8.10
C PRO A 111 -8.12 -12.70 -7.79
N SER A 112 -8.30 -11.43 -8.10
CA SER A 112 -9.56 -10.67 -8.15
C SER A 112 -10.39 -10.57 -6.86
N GLN A 113 -10.13 -9.50 -6.11
CA GLN A 113 -11.09 -8.69 -5.33
C GLN A 113 -12.24 -9.46 -4.65
N ILE A 114 -11.98 -10.03 -3.47
CA ILE A 114 -13.07 -10.33 -2.53
C ILE A 114 -13.49 -9.00 -1.88
N PRO A 115 -14.77 -8.56 -1.99
CA PRO A 115 -15.23 -7.32 -1.35
C PRO A 115 -15.17 -7.47 0.17
N TRP A 116 -14.63 -6.45 0.85
CA TRP A 116 -14.82 -6.29 2.30
C TRP A 116 -16.29 -5.96 2.57
N ASN A 117 -17.11 -6.98 2.82
CA ASN A 117 -18.45 -6.82 3.36
C ASN A 117 -18.48 -7.42 4.77
N ARG A 118 -18.43 -6.56 5.80
CA ARG A 118 -19.13 -6.72 7.09
C ARG A 118 -19.44 -5.35 7.66
#